data_AF-A0A251TQ69-F1
#
_entry.id   AF-A0A251TQ69-F1
#
_cell.length_a   1.000
_cell.length_b   1.000
_cell.length_c   1.000
_cell.angle_alpha   90.00
_cell.angle_beta   90.00
_cell.angle_gamma   90.00
#
_symmetry.space_group_name_H-M   'P 1'
#
loop_
_entity.id
_entity.type
_entity.pdbx_description
1 polymer ?
#
loop_
_entity_poly.entity_id
_entity_poly.type
_entity_poly.pdbx_seq_one_letter_code
_entity_poly.pdbx_strand_id
1 'polypeptide(L)'
;MISLFPIDEVCPVYHKACLDSFREHVVHCRELPEFKYRHDLVRDVLFNIFRRACISAKEEAPVNFLSDPLEGRSTLRPADILVFGWVGGKHDCVDLTGVSPFVGLGGNVFTVGQTALKAASGKVTKHEKTCLDNQHVFIQFAFDTFGFLTPEAVDLLSRVHRVMHSNAMTPRSPT
;
A
#
# COMPACT_ATOMS: atom_id res chain seq x y z
N MET A 1 6.18 19.71 0.17
CA MET A 1 6.62 18.65 1.09
C MET A 1 6.10 19.04 2.47
N ILE A 2 5.25 18.21 3.10
CA ILE A 2 4.61 18.55 4.38
C ILE A 2 5.55 18.12 5.50
N SER A 3 6.01 19.06 6.34
CA SER A 3 6.78 18.74 7.54
C SER A 3 5.84 18.14 8.57
N LEU A 4 6.15 16.93 9.05
CA LEU A 4 5.28 16.20 9.98
C LEU A 4 5.78 16.24 11.43
N PHE A 5 7.03 16.68 11.63
CA PHE A 5 7.60 16.95 12.94
C PHE A 5 8.19 18.37 12.97
N PRO A 6 8.24 19.02 14.15
CA PRO A 6 9.04 20.22 14.36
C PRO A 6 10.52 19.95 14.05
N ILE A 7 11.20 21.00 13.60
CA ILE A 7 12.65 20.98 13.47
C ILE A 7 13.26 20.68 14.86
N ASP A 8 14.25 19.78 14.90
CA ASP A 8 14.95 19.33 16.11
C ASP A 8 14.14 18.47 17.09
N GLU A 9 12.99 17.92 16.70
CA GLU A 9 12.31 16.92 17.54
C GLU A 9 13.22 15.70 17.72
N VAL A 10 13.52 15.35 18.97
CA VAL A 10 14.41 14.24 19.28
C VAL A 10 13.62 12.93 19.23
N CYS A 11 14.17 11.93 18.54
CA CYS A 11 13.58 10.59 18.51
C CYS A 11 13.42 10.07 19.95
N PRO A 12 12.20 9.74 20.40
CA PRO A 12 11.94 9.32 21.78
C PRO A 12 12.51 7.93 22.10
N VAL A 13 13.01 7.21 21.09
CA VAL A 13 13.66 5.91 21.22
C VAL A 13 15.18 6.06 21.31
N TYR A 14 15.76 6.77 20.34
CA TYR A 14 17.23 6.81 20.21
C TYR A 14 17.85 7.92 21.07
N HIS A 15 17.06 8.94 21.46
CA HIS A 15 17.44 10.14 22.22
C HIS A 15 18.68 10.93 21.71
N LYS A 16 19.30 10.49 20.62
CA LYS A 16 20.55 10.99 20.03
C LYS A 16 20.41 11.38 18.56
N ALA A 17 19.26 11.10 17.94
CA ALA A 17 18.97 11.44 16.56
C ALA A 17 17.72 12.31 16.52
N CYS A 18 17.78 13.41 15.76
CA CYS A 18 16.58 14.17 15.44
C CYS A 18 15.70 13.35 14.49
N LEU A 19 14.39 13.37 14.72
CA LEU A 19 13.41 13.03 13.72
C LEU A 19 13.63 14.00 12.56
N ASP A 20 13.93 13.49 11.37
CA ASP A 20 13.97 14.36 10.22
C ASP A 20 12.54 14.84 9.92
N SER A 21 12.43 16.08 9.44
CA SER A 21 11.17 16.72 9.07
C SER A 21 10.35 15.90 8.05
N PHE A 22 11.02 15.03 7.31
CA PHE A 22 10.45 14.18 6.25
C PHE A 22 10.23 12.73 6.68
N ARG A 23 10.40 12.46 7.97
CA ARG A 23 9.90 11.24 8.60
C ARG A 23 10.59 9.96 8.11
N GLU A 24 11.78 10.10 7.56
CA GLU A 24 12.64 9.03 7.05
C GLU A 24 13.28 8.22 8.19
N HIS A 25 13.83 8.91 9.19
CA HIS A 25 14.36 8.36 10.42
C HIS A 25 13.36 7.42 11.09
N VAL A 26 12.08 7.81 11.09
CA VAL A 26 11.00 7.01 11.67
C VAL A 26 10.77 5.69 10.92
N VAL A 27 11.00 5.63 9.61
CA VAL A 27 10.85 4.39 8.84
C VAL A 27 11.96 3.39 9.15
N HIS A 28 13.15 3.87 9.53
CA HIS A 28 14.28 3.01 9.90
C HIS A 28 14.44 2.80 11.41
N CYS A 29 13.70 3.54 12.23
CA CYS A 29 13.83 3.46 13.67
C CYS A 29 13.25 2.13 14.17
N ARG A 30 14.15 1.20 14.50
CA ARG A 30 13.86 -0.21 14.79
C ARG A 30 12.81 -0.45 15.88
N GLU A 31 12.63 0.49 16.81
CA GLU A 31 11.69 0.35 17.93
C GLU A 31 10.44 1.24 17.81
N LEU A 32 10.33 2.07 16.76
CA LEU A 32 9.10 2.81 16.51
C LEU A 32 8.13 1.94 15.70
N PRO A 33 6.92 1.63 16.22
CA PRO A 33 5.89 0.91 15.46
C PRO A 33 5.28 1.75 14.32
N GLU A 34 5.80 2.94 14.05
CA GLU A 34 5.21 3.92 13.13
C GLU A 34 5.19 3.48 11.67
N PHE A 35 6.09 2.60 11.23
CA PHE A 35 6.02 2.07 9.86
C PHE A 35 4.75 1.24 9.64
N LYS A 36 4.39 0.40 10.62
CA LYS A 36 3.11 -0.31 10.61
C LYS A 36 1.94 0.67 10.66
N TYR A 37 2.04 1.72 11.47
CA TYR A 37 1.02 2.77 11.54
C TYR A 37 0.77 3.46 10.18
N ARG A 38 1.81 3.80 9.41
CA ARG A 38 1.62 4.44 8.09
C ARG A 38 1.03 3.49 7.06
N HIS A 39 1.50 2.24 7.06
CA HIS A 39 0.93 1.20 6.23
C HIS A 39 -0.58 1.07 6.49
N ASP A 40 -0.94 0.91 7.76
CA ASP A 40 -2.33 0.75 8.19
C ASP A 40 -3.15 2.01 7.91
N LEU A 41 -2.60 3.21 8.14
CA LEU A 41 -3.25 4.48 7.78
C LEU A 41 -3.54 4.57 6.28
N VAL A 42 -2.57 4.25 5.42
CA VAL A 42 -2.77 4.31 3.96
C VAL A 42 -3.80 3.27 3.53
N ARG A 43 -3.77 2.06 4.11
CA ARG A 43 -4.78 1.02 3.89
C ARG A 43 -6.16 1.54 4.25
N ASP A 44 -6.34 2.06 5.46
CA ASP A 44 -7.64 2.52 5.96
C ASP A 44 -8.18 3.70 5.14
N VAL A 45 -7.30 4.62 4.71
CA VAL A 45 -7.67 5.71 3.79
C VAL A 45 -8.10 5.16 2.43
N LEU A 46 -7.34 4.24 1.85
CA LEU A 46 -7.65 3.64 0.55
C LEU A 46 -8.97 2.86 0.61
N PHE A 47 -9.23 2.13 1.68
CA PHE A 47 -10.49 1.45 1.90
C PHE A 47 -11.66 2.43 2.05
N ASN A 48 -11.49 3.50 2.82
CA ASN A 48 -12.51 4.55 2.93
C ASN A 48 -12.78 5.21 1.56
N ILE A 49 -11.78 5.38 0.71
CA ILE A 49 -11.96 5.83 -0.68
C ILE A 49 -12.81 4.82 -1.46
N PHE A 50 -12.50 3.52 -1.40
CA PHE A 50 -13.32 2.49 -2.05
C PHE A 50 -14.77 2.52 -1.57
N ARG A 51 -14.98 2.59 -0.25
CA ARG A 51 -16.31 2.69 0.34
C ARG A 51 -17.09 3.90 -0.16
N ARG A 52 -16.45 5.08 -0.23
CA ARG A 52 -17.07 6.32 -0.73
C ARG A 52 -17.36 6.27 -2.23
N ALA A 53 -16.58 5.50 -2.97
CA ALA A 53 -16.81 5.23 -4.38
C ALA A 53 -17.89 4.16 -4.63
N CYS A 54 -18.54 3.62 -3.59
CA CYS A 54 -19.48 2.50 -3.65
C CYS A 54 -18.87 1.22 -4.23
N ILE A 55 -17.57 1.01 -3.97
CA ILE A 55 -16.83 -0.18 -4.37
C ILE A 55 -16.90 -1.19 -3.22
N SER A 56 -17.31 -2.42 -3.54
CA SER A 56 -17.34 -3.50 -2.56
C SER A 56 -15.92 -3.98 -2.27
N ALA A 57 -15.46 -3.81 -1.04
CA ALA A 57 -14.13 -4.24 -0.60
C ALA A 57 -14.15 -4.72 0.85
N LYS A 58 -13.09 -5.39 1.29
CA LYS A 58 -12.85 -5.82 2.67
C LYS A 58 -11.38 -5.62 3.07
N GLU A 59 -11.14 -4.93 4.18
CA GLU A 59 -9.81 -4.82 4.79
C GLU A 59 -9.39 -6.12 5.47
N GLU A 60 -8.07 -6.38 5.50
CA GLU A 60 -7.44 -7.53 6.16
C GLU A 60 -8.16 -8.86 5.85
N ALA A 61 -8.61 -9.01 4.60
CA ALA A 61 -9.39 -10.16 4.20
C ALA A 61 -8.51 -11.43 4.23
N PRO A 62 -8.88 -12.47 4.99
CA PRO A 62 -8.12 -13.71 4.99
C PRO A 62 -8.22 -14.36 3.62
N VAL A 63 -7.07 -14.57 2.97
CA VAL A 63 -6.98 -15.27 1.69
C VAL A 63 -6.01 -16.44 1.83
N ASN A 64 -6.44 -17.61 1.38
CA ASN A 64 -5.78 -18.87 1.74
C ASN A 64 -4.46 -19.12 0.99
N PHE A 65 -4.15 -18.28 -0.01
CA PHE A 65 -3.14 -18.56 -1.02
C PHE A 65 -2.05 -17.47 -1.10
N LEU A 66 -2.08 -16.44 -0.26
CA LEU A 66 -0.98 -15.45 -0.19
C LEU A 66 0.17 -15.87 0.74
N SER A 67 -0.03 -16.93 1.52
CA SER A 67 1.03 -17.54 2.33
C SER A 67 1.99 -18.32 1.44
N ASP A 68 3.29 -18.20 1.71
CA ASP A 68 4.28 -19.08 1.08
C ASP A 68 4.09 -20.51 1.61
N PRO A 69 3.87 -21.53 0.75
CA PRO A 69 3.73 -22.92 1.19
C PRO A 69 4.93 -23.42 2.02
N LEU A 70 6.12 -22.85 1.80
CA LEU A 70 7.34 -23.21 2.53
C LEU A 70 7.46 -22.52 3.90
N GLU A 71 6.72 -21.43 4.14
CA GLU A 71 6.79 -20.68 5.41
C GLU A 71 6.06 -21.41 6.56
N GLY A 72 5.31 -22.49 6.28
CA GLY A 72 4.70 -23.35 7.30
C GLY A 72 3.72 -22.64 8.24
N ARG A 73 3.32 -21.39 7.96
CA ARG A 73 2.37 -20.64 8.77
C ARG A 73 0.98 -21.25 8.63
N SER A 74 0.41 -21.65 9.77
CA SER A 74 -0.96 -22.16 9.88
C SER A 74 -2.03 -21.07 9.72
N THR A 75 -1.65 -19.80 9.82
CA THR A 75 -2.53 -18.65 9.62
C THR A 75 -2.46 -18.15 8.18
N LEU A 76 -3.64 -17.95 7.59
CA LEU A 76 -3.80 -17.41 6.25
C LEU A 76 -3.25 -15.98 6.21
N ARG A 77 -2.39 -15.66 5.24
CA ARG A 77 -1.91 -14.30 5.08
C ARG A 77 -3.06 -13.43 4.54
N PRO A 78 -3.53 -12.42 5.29
CA PRO A 78 -4.58 -11.56 4.79
C PRO A 78 -4.07 -10.73 3.62
N ALA A 79 -4.96 -10.42 2.68
CA ALA A 79 -4.76 -9.30 1.77
C ALA A 79 -5.05 -8.01 2.53
N ASP A 80 -4.26 -6.95 2.33
CA ASP A 80 -4.48 -5.69 3.02
C ASP A 80 -5.86 -5.13 2.67
N ILE A 81 -6.24 -5.19 1.39
CA ILE A 81 -7.60 -4.96 0.92
C ILE A 81 -7.96 -5.96 -0.18
N LEU A 82 -9.11 -6.62 -0.04
CA LEU A 82 -9.72 -7.43 -1.09
C LEU A 82 -10.86 -6.64 -1.74
N VAL A 83 -10.77 -6.36 -3.03
CA VAL A 83 -11.81 -5.67 -3.80
C VAL A 83 -12.62 -6.70 -4.58
N PHE A 84 -13.95 -6.67 -4.45
CA PHE A 84 -14.82 -7.67 -5.05
C PHE A 84 -15.31 -7.29 -6.44
N GLY A 85 -15.26 -8.23 -7.39
CA GLY A 85 -15.92 -8.10 -8.69
C GLY A 85 -15.45 -6.91 -9.52
N TRP A 86 -14.14 -6.62 -9.49
CA TRP A 86 -13.54 -5.41 -10.02
C TRP A 86 -13.42 -5.43 -11.56
N VAL A 87 -12.31 -5.89 -12.12
CA VAL A 87 -12.14 -5.98 -13.58
C VAL A 87 -12.54 -7.37 -14.07
N GLY A 88 -13.47 -7.43 -15.02
CA GLY A 88 -13.93 -8.70 -15.61
C GLY A 88 -14.61 -9.63 -14.60
N GLY A 89 -15.15 -9.08 -13.50
CA GLY A 89 -15.79 -9.84 -12.42
C GLY A 89 -14.81 -10.55 -11.47
N LYS A 90 -13.49 -10.41 -11.65
CA LYS A 90 -12.48 -10.99 -10.76
C LYS A 90 -12.32 -10.18 -9.46
N HIS A 91 -11.81 -10.83 -8.43
CA HIS A 91 -11.46 -10.20 -7.17
C HIS A 91 -10.01 -9.71 -7.20
N ASP A 92 -9.75 -8.51 -6.69
CA ASP A 92 -8.41 -7.94 -6.67
C ASP A 92 -7.85 -7.96 -5.24
N CYS A 93 -6.70 -8.61 -5.07
CA CYS A 93 -5.92 -8.57 -3.84
C CYS A 93 -4.96 -7.38 -3.91
N VAL A 94 -5.26 -6.32 -3.16
CA VAL A 94 -4.39 -5.14 -3.04
C VAL A 94 -3.46 -5.36 -1.84
N ASP A 95 -2.16 -5.50 -2.11
CA ASP A 95 -1.09 -5.53 -1.10
C ASP A 95 -0.43 -4.15 -1.06
N LEU A 96 -0.32 -3.57 0.13
CA LEU A 96 0.32 -2.28 0.34
C LEU A 96 1.79 -2.47 0.70
N THR A 97 2.64 -1.59 0.18
CA THR A 97 4.06 -1.56 0.55
C THR A 97 4.53 -0.12 0.62
N GLY A 98 4.76 0.36 1.83
CA GLY A 98 5.53 1.59 2.05
C GLY A 98 7.02 1.27 1.97
N VAL A 99 7.83 2.16 1.39
CA VAL A 99 9.29 2.04 1.47
C VAL A 99 9.92 3.36 1.83
N SER A 100 11.11 3.30 2.41
CA SER A 100 11.99 4.46 2.39
C SER A 100 12.70 4.51 1.03
N PRO A 101 12.83 5.70 0.41
CA PRO A 101 13.59 5.88 -0.82
C PRO A 101 15.08 5.54 -0.67
N PHE A 102 15.62 5.64 0.55
CA PHE A 102 17.04 5.43 0.83
C PHE A 102 17.40 3.99 1.24
N VAL A 103 16.41 3.10 1.44
CA VAL A 103 16.68 1.68 1.70
C VAL A 103 17.52 1.10 0.56
N GLY A 104 18.67 0.52 0.92
CA GLY A 104 19.54 -0.16 -0.05
C GLY A 104 20.20 0.79 -1.05
N LEU A 105 20.16 2.10 -0.83
CA LEU A 105 20.82 3.08 -1.69
C LEU A 105 22.35 2.90 -1.67
N GLY A 106 22.93 2.67 -0.49
CA GLY A 106 24.38 2.52 -0.33
C GLY A 106 25.12 3.77 -0.83
N GLY A 107 26.14 3.59 -1.67
CA GLY A 107 26.87 4.68 -2.34
C GLY A 107 26.32 5.05 -3.73
N ASN A 108 25.15 4.53 -4.13
CA ASN A 108 24.57 4.81 -5.43
C ASN A 108 23.86 6.17 -5.43
N VAL A 109 23.63 6.70 -6.65
CA VAL A 109 22.87 7.94 -6.84
C VAL A 109 21.40 7.70 -6.50
N PHE A 110 20.80 8.64 -5.77
CA PHE A 110 19.39 8.64 -5.47
C PHE A 110 18.57 8.85 -6.74
N THR A 111 17.70 7.89 -7.05
CA THR A 111 16.73 7.98 -8.15
C THR A 111 15.32 7.88 -7.58
N VAL A 112 14.49 8.87 -7.88
CA VAL A 112 13.09 8.94 -7.41
C VAL A 112 12.34 7.66 -7.80
N GLY A 113 11.65 7.05 -6.84
CA GLY A 113 10.79 5.89 -7.05
C GLY A 113 11.52 4.55 -7.28
N GLN A 114 12.84 4.53 -7.45
CA GLN A 114 13.60 3.29 -7.75
C GLN A 114 13.37 2.21 -6.68
N THR A 115 13.39 2.59 -5.40
CA THR A 115 13.19 1.65 -4.29
C THR A 115 11.76 1.12 -4.24
N ALA A 116 10.76 1.99 -4.48
CA ALA A 116 9.35 1.59 -4.52
C ALA A 116 9.06 0.65 -5.70
N LEU A 117 9.59 0.94 -6.89
CA LEU A 117 9.47 0.10 -8.08
C LEU A 117 10.12 -1.27 -7.86
N LYS A 118 11.31 -1.31 -7.25
CA LYS A 118 12.00 -2.57 -6.93
C LYS A 118 11.21 -3.41 -5.92
N ALA A 119 10.71 -2.79 -4.86
CA ALA A 119 9.89 -3.47 -3.86
C ALA A 119 8.61 -4.02 -4.48
N ALA A 120 7.97 -3.23 -5.35
CA ALA A 120 6.76 -3.64 -6.03
C ALA A 120 6.99 -4.85 -6.94
N SER A 121 8.03 -4.79 -7.79
CA SER A 121 8.40 -5.89 -8.69
C SER A 121 8.72 -7.18 -7.93
N GLY A 122 9.42 -7.08 -6.78
CA GLY A 122 9.71 -8.23 -5.93
C GLY A 122 8.44 -8.91 -5.38
N LYS A 123 7.45 -8.12 -4.96
CA LYS A 123 6.17 -8.63 -4.47
C LYS A 123 5.31 -9.26 -5.57
N VAL A 124 5.22 -8.60 -6.74
CA VAL A 124 4.48 -9.12 -7.91
C VAL A 124 5.04 -10.49 -8.30
N THR A 125 6.37 -10.60 -8.43
CA THR A 125 7.03 -11.88 -8.73
C THR A 125 6.69 -12.99 -7.72
N LYS A 126 6.52 -12.65 -6.43
CA LYS A 126 6.20 -13.63 -5.38
C LYS A 126 4.72 -14.07 -5.41
N HIS A 127 3.79 -13.19 -5.75
CA HIS A 127 2.37 -13.39 -5.46
C HIS A 127 1.43 -13.44 -6.67
N GLU A 128 1.82 -12.87 -7.81
CA GLU A 128 0.94 -12.70 -8.96
C GLU A 128 0.40 -14.04 -9.48
N LYS A 129 1.29 -15.01 -9.70
CA LYS A 129 0.90 -16.33 -10.20
C LYS A 129 -0.10 -17.01 -9.26
N THR A 130 0.16 -16.97 -7.96
CA THR A 130 -0.71 -17.62 -6.97
C THR A 130 -2.08 -16.95 -6.90
N CYS A 131 -2.15 -15.61 -7.00
CA CYS A 131 -3.43 -14.91 -7.15
C CYS A 131 -4.17 -15.37 -8.40
N LEU A 132 -3.49 -15.42 -9.55
CA LEU A 132 -4.08 -15.78 -10.82
C LEU A 132 -4.67 -17.20 -10.80
N ASP A 133 -3.91 -18.17 -10.28
CA ASP A 133 -4.31 -19.57 -10.14
C ASP A 133 -5.57 -19.72 -9.24
N ASN A 134 -5.82 -18.74 -8.36
CA ASN A 134 -6.99 -18.68 -7.48
C ASN A 134 -8.07 -17.70 -7.97
N GLN A 135 -8.08 -17.31 -9.25
CA GLN A 135 -9.06 -16.38 -9.85
C GLN A 135 -9.04 -14.95 -9.29
N HIS A 136 -7.93 -14.53 -8.69
CA HIS A 136 -7.71 -13.18 -8.20
C HIS A 136 -6.70 -12.43 -9.07
N VAL A 137 -6.75 -11.10 -9.04
CA VAL A 137 -5.71 -10.22 -9.60
C VAL A 137 -4.87 -9.70 -8.45
N PHE A 138 -3.55 -9.81 -8.53
CA PHE A 138 -2.67 -9.19 -7.55
C PHE A 138 -2.40 -7.74 -7.97
N ILE A 139 -2.63 -6.79 -7.06
CA ILE A 139 -2.30 -5.38 -7.26
C ILE A 139 -1.33 -4.96 -6.18
N GLN A 140 -0.13 -4.57 -6.59
CA GLN A 140 0.85 -4.02 -5.67
C GLN A 140 0.70 -2.50 -5.57
N PHE A 141 0.16 -2.03 -4.46
CA PHE A 141 0.08 -0.61 -4.14
C PHE A 141 1.34 -0.20 -3.38
N ALA A 142 2.37 0.26 -4.10
CA ALA A 142 3.63 0.67 -3.49
C ALA A 142 3.80 2.19 -3.48
N PHE A 143 4.33 2.69 -2.38
CA PHE A 143 4.58 4.12 -2.15
C PHE A 143 5.86 4.34 -1.35
N ASP A 144 6.48 5.50 -1.50
CA ASP A 144 7.61 5.90 -0.65
C ASP A 144 7.27 7.05 0.31
N THR A 145 8.14 7.26 1.30
CA THR A 145 7.98 8.34 2.31
C THR A 145 7.96 9.73 1.71
N PHE A 146 8.50 9.91 0.51
CA PHE A 146 8.57 11.21 -0.19
C PHE A 146 7.34 11.45 -1.07
N GLY A 147 6.42 10.49 -1.13
CA GLY A 147 5.14 10.61 -1.82
C GLY A 147 5.14 10.05 -3.25
N PHE A 148 6.18 9.32 -3.65
CA PHE A 148 6.12 8.55 -4.89
C PHE A 148 5.06 7.46 -4.79
N LEU A 149 4.32 7.26 -5.87
CA LEU A 149 3.41 6.14 -6.06
C LEU A 149 3.86 5.36 -7.29
N THR A 150 3.84 4.03 -7.22
CA THR A 150 4.12 3.22 -8.42
C THR A 150 3.05 3.41 -9.49
N PRO A 151 3.36 3.15 -10.78
CA PRO A 151 2.38 3.20 -11.85
C PRO A 151 1.12 2.37 -11.57
N GLU A 152 1.28 1.20 -10.96
CA GLU A 152 0.16 0.31 -10.58
C GLU A 152 -0.74 0.95 -9.52
N ALA A 153 -0.16 1.64 -8.53
CA ALA A 153 -0.91 2.38 -7.52
C ALA A 153 -1.69 3.54 -8.15
N VAL A 154 -1.07 4.27 -9.08
CA VAL A 154 -1.72 5.37 -9.81
C VAL A 154 -2.83 4.86 -10.72
N ASP A 155 -2.64 3.74 -11.41
CA ASP A 155 -3.68 3.15 -12.25
C ASP A 155 -4.88 2.66 -11.42
N LEU A 156 -4.64 2.04 -10.25
CA LEU A 156 -5.71 1.67 -9.33
C LEU A 156 -6.53 2.90 -8.92
N LEU A 157 -5.89 3.97 -8.47
CA LEU A 157 -6.57 5.21 -8.10
C LEU A 157 -7.32 5.84 -9.27
N SER A 158 -6.74 5.79 -10.48
CA SER A 158 -7.39 6.28 -11.70
C SER A 158 -8.65 5.49 -12.04
N ARG A 159 -8.64 4.16 -11.85
CA ARG A 159 -9.83 3.31 -12.00
C ARG A 159 -10.91 3.67 -11.00
N VAL A 160 -10.54 3.85 -9.73
CA VAL A 160 -11.48 4.27 -8.68
C VAL A 160 -12.12 5.62 -9.01
N HIS A 161 -11.31 6.58 -9.44
CA HIS A 161 -11.79 7.90 -9.86
C HIS A 161 -12.83 7.79 -10.99
N ARG A 162 -12.60 6.92 -11.98
CA ARG A 162 -13.59 6.66 -13.05
C ARG A 162 -14.90 6.10 -12.50
N VAL A 163 -14.85 5.15 -11.56
CA VAL A 163 -16.06 4.60 -10.91
C VAL A 163 -16.82 5.71 -10.16
N MET A 164 -16.11 6.53 -9.37
CA MET A 164 -16.70 7.65 -8.66
C MET A 164 -17.40 8.63 -9.60
N HIS A 165 -16.75 8.97 -10.72
CA HIS A 165 -17.31 9.87 -11.71
C HIS A 165 -18.57 9.28 -12.36
N SER A 166 -18.55 7.99 -12.73
CA SER A 166 -19.73 7.30 -13.28
C SER A 166 -20.90 7.28 -12.30
N ASN A 167 -20.63 7.04 -11.02
CA ASN A 167 -21.66 7.00 -9.97
C ASN A 167 -22.24 8.37 -9.63
N ALA A 168 -21.48 9.45 -9.80
CA ALA A 168 -21.98 10.82 -9.61
C ALA A 168 -22.92 11.25 -10.74
N MET A 169 -22.74 10.70 -11.95
CA MET A 169 -23.48 11.07 -13.15
C MET A 169 -24.79 10.29 -13.32
N THR A 170 -25.04 9.24 -12.54
CA THR A 170 -26.33 8.54 -12.51
C THR A 170 -27.31 9.30 -11.61
N PRO A 171 -28.41 9.88 -12.15
CA PRO A 171 -29.43 10.50 -11.31
C PRO A 171 -30.04 9.45 -10.40
N ARG A 172 -30.08 9.72 -9.09
CA ARG A 172 -30.88 8.93 -8.16
C ARG A 172 -32.34 9.10 -8.55
N SER A 173 -32.90 8.10 -9.23
CA SER A 173 -34.34 8.01 -9.45
C SER A 173 -35.01 7.91 -8.08
N PRO A 174 -35.87 8.86 -7.69
CA PRO A 174 -36.57 8.77 -6.41
C PRO A 174 -37.55 7.59 -6.47
N THR A 175 -37.40 6.67 -5.53
CA THR A 175 -38.40 5.66 -5.18
C THR A 175 -39.52 6.28 -4.35
#